data_AF-A0A8J5GIG7-F1
#
_entry.id   AF-A0A8J5GIG7-F1
#
_cell.length_a   1.000
_cell.length_b   1.000
_cell.length_c   1.000
_cell.angle_alpha   90.00
_cell.angle_beta   90.00
_cell.angle_gamma   90.00
#
_symmetry.space_group_name_H-M   'P 1'
#
loop_
_entity.id
_entity.type
_entity.pdbx_description
1 polymer ?
#
loop_
_entity_poly.entity_id
_entity_poly.type
_entity_poly.pdbx_seq_one_letter_code
_entity_poly.pdbx_strand_id
1 'polypeptide(L)'
;MLRTLEDDFKKVVGISWYLWLFVVLFLLLNIHGWHTYFWLSFLPLVLLLAVGAKLEHIITKLAMELSEEMYPQNQNEVNWVKPSDEHFWFNKPGISLYLIQFILFQNSFEIGFGSYSTLPLYAIVSQMGDMFKQSIFHENMQLTLHGWATEHAKKRKEKKNLVFHHSYTLARKRKVKVRFRLM
;
A
#
# COMPACT_ATOMS: atom_id res chain seq x y z
N MET A 1 12.44 3.63 25.37
CA MET A 1 11.31 3.30 24.47
C MET A 1 11.75 2.38 23.34
N LEU A 2 12.71 2.76 22.48
CA LEU A 2 13.18 1.88 21.37
C LEU A 2 13.75 0.53 21.85
N ARG A 3 14.53 0.50 22.92
CA ARG A 3 15.04 -0.77 23.51
C ARG A 3 13.91 -1.67 24.03
N THR A 4 12.89 -1.09 24.65
CA THR A 4 11.73 -1.82 25.19
C THR A 4 10.92 -2.47 24.05
N LEU A 5 10.72 -1.73 22.94
CA LEU A 5 10.09 -2.26 21.74
C LEU A 5 10.91 -3.37 21.08
N GLU A 6 12.24 -3.26 21.08
CA GLU A 6 13.11 -4.28 20.49
C GLU A 6 13.08 -5.60 21.27
N ASP A 7 12.97 -5.53 22.60
CA ASP A 7 12.81 -6.72 23.45
C ASP A 7 11.45 -7.39 23.21
N ASP A 8 10.37 -6.60 23.08
CA ASP A 8 9.04 -7.10 22.72
C ASP A 8 9.04 -7.68 21.30
N PHE A 9 9.72 -7.04 20.36
CA PHE A 9 9.85 -7.53 18.99
C PHE A 9 10.66 -8.81 18.91
N LYS A 10 11.76 -8.96 19.67
CA LYS A 10 12.51 -10.23 19.75
C LYS A 10 11.67 -11.36 20.34
N LYS A 11 10.77 -11.05 21.27
CA LYS A 11 9.87 -12.05 21.86
C LYS A 11 8.75 -12.45 20.90
N VAL A 12 8.26 -11.50 20.11
CA VAL A 12 7.17 -11.68 19.14
C VAL A 12 7.67 -12.24 17.79
N VAL A 13 8.87 -11.89 17.35
CA VAL A 13 9.46 -12.33 16.07
C VAL A 13 10.48 -13.44 16.25
N GLY A 14 10.94 -13.67 17.49
CA GLY A 14 11.73 -14.83 17.84
C GLY A 14 10.99 -16.11 17.45
N ILE A 15 11.73 -17.03 16.82
CA ILE A 15 11.23 -18.34 16.37
C ILE A 15 10.71 -19.11 17.58
N SER A 16 9.43 -18.94 17.87
CA SER A 16 8.78 -19.58 19.01
C SER A 16 8.38 -20.99 18.60
N TRP A 17 8.59 -21.94 19.52
CA TRP A 17 8.40 -23.36 19.23
C TRP A 17 6.95 -23.71 18.84
N TYR A 18 5.96 -22.93 19.32
CA TYR A 18 4.55 -23.08 18.96
C TYR A 18 4.27 -22.76 17.48
N LEU A 19 4.90 -21.71 16.93
CA LEU A 19 4.76 -21.37 15.51
C LEU A 19 5.38 -22.44 14.61
N TRP A 20 6.49 -23.04 15.06
CA TRP A 20 7.12 -24.15 14.34
C TRP A 20 6.25 -25.42 14.34
N LEU A 21 5.65 -25.75 15.48
CA LEU A 21 4.68 -26.84 15.58
C LEU A 21 3.49 -26.61 14.65
N PHE A 22 2.98 -25.38 14.57
CA PHE A 22 1.89 -25.03 13.65
C PHE A 22 2.27 -25.27 12.18
N VAL A 23 3.48 -24.87 11.75
CA VAL A 23 3.96 -25.13 10.38
C VAL A 23 4.07 -26.61 10.08
N VAL A 24 4.64 -27.40 11.00
CA VAL A 24 4.77 -28.85 10.82
C VAL A 24 3.41 -29.53 10.76
N LEU A 25 2.49 -29.14 11.66
CA LEU A 25 1.12 -29.62 11.67
C LEU A 25 0.38 -29.24 10.38
N PHE A 26 0.57 -28.02 9.88
CA PHE A 26 0.02 -27.57 8.60
C PHE A 26 0.55 -28.40 7.42
N LEU A 27 1.85 -28.69 7.38
CA LEU A 27 2.43 -29.56 6.36
C LEU A 27 1.84 -30.98 6.41
N LEU A 28 1.63 -31.53 7.62
CA LEU A 28 1.02 -32.85 7.81
C LEU A 28 -0.47 -32.88 7.41
N LEU A 29 -1.22 -31.81 7.67
CA LEU A 29 -2.63 -31.64 7.32
C LEU A 29 -2.86 -31.21 5.86
N ASN A 30 -1.80 -30.94 5.09
CA ASN A 30 -1.90 -30.63 3.67
C ASN A 30 -2.12 -31.90 2.83
N ILE A 31 -3.13 -32.68 3.19
CA ILE A 31 -3.56 -33.88 2.47
C ILE A 31 -4.43 -33.43 1.29
N HIS A 32 -4.12 -33.97 0.10
CA HIS A 32 -4.80 -33.64 -1.14
C HIS A 32 -6.32 -33.88 -1.01
N GLY A 33 -7.13 -32.82 -1.13
CA GLY A 33 -8.59 -32.86 -1.06
C GLY A 33 -9.26 -32.26 0.18
N TRP A 34 -8.50 -31.86 1.21
CA TRP A 34 -9.08 -31.30 2.45
C TRP A 34 -9.38 -29.80 2.41
N HIS A 35 -9.13 -29.12 1.28
CA HIS A 35 -9.28 -27.67 1.13
C HIS A 35 -8.69 -26.89 2.33
N THR A 36 -7.56 -27.37 2.88
CA THR A 36 -6.97 -26.85 4.13
C THR A 36 -6.72 -25.35 4.07
N TYR A 37 -6.28 -24.84 2.90
CA TYR A 37 -6.09 -23.41 2.65
C TYR A 37 -7.36 -22.58 2.79
N PHE A 38 -8.52 -23.10 2.38
CA PHE A 38 -9.80 -22.40 2.50
C PHE A 38 -10.15 -22.16 3.97
N TRP A 39 -10.06 -23.20 4.80
CA TRP A 39 -10.29 -23.09 6.24
C TRP A 39 -9.24 -22.22 6.93
N LEU A 40 -8.00 -22.25 6.46
CA LEU A 40 -6.90 -21.46 7.01
C LEU A 40 -7.13 -19.95 6.88
N SER A 41 -7.75 -19.48 5.80
CA SER A 41 -8.05 -18.05 5.60
C SER A 41 -9.17 -17.53 6.53
N PHE A 42 -10.07 -18.40 7.01
CA PHE A 42 -11.08 -18.01 8.02
C PHE A 42 -10.49 -17.92 9.44
N LEU A 43 -9.46 -18.70 9.73
CA LEU A 43 -8.86 -18.81 11.04
C LEU A 43 -8.33 -17.47 11.61
N PRO A 44 -7.55 -16.64 10.88
CA PRO A 44 -7.12 -15.33 11.38
C PRO A 44 -8.30 -14.37 11.56
N LEU A 45 -9.36 -14.49 10.77
CA LEU A 45 -10.55 -13.63 10.87
C LEU A 45 -11.39 -13.95 12.12
N VAL A 46 -11.60 -15.24 12.41
CA VAL A 46 -12.30 -15.68 13.61
C VAL A 46 -11.51 -15.32 14.88
N LEU A 47 -10.19 -15.53 14.86
CA LEU A 47 -9.32 -15.14 15.97
C LEU A 47 -9.29 -13.63 16.17
N LEU A 48 -9.20 -12.85 15.09
CA LEU A 48 -9.25 -11.39 15.15
C LEU A 48 -10.57 -10.92 15.77
N LEU A 49 -11.70 -11.51 15.36
CA LEU A 49 -13.03 -11.17 15.90
C LEU A 49 -13.14 -11.54 17.38
N ALA A 50 -12.71 -12.74 17.78
CA ALA A 50 -12.77 -13.18 19.17
C ALA A 50 -11.89 -12.32 20.10
N VAL A 51 -10.68 -11.99 19.65
CA VAL A 51 -9.76 -11.12 20.39
C VAL A 51 -10.26 -9.69 20.41
N GLY A 52 -10.72 -9.17 19.27
CA GLY A 52 -11.30 -7.84 19.15
C GLY A 52 -12.51 -7.65 20.06
N ALA A 53 -13.46 -8.58 20.03
CA ALA A 53 -14.67 -8.51 20.87
C ALA A 53 -14.33 -8.59 22.37
N LYS A 54 -13.37 -9.44 22.76
CA LYS A 54 -12.98 -9.52 24.18
C LYS A 54 -12.17 -8.32 24.64
N LEU A 55 -11.33 -7.74 23.78
CA LEU A 55 -10.64 -6.48 24.06
C LEU A 55 -11.63 -5.32 24.20
N GLU A 56 -12.59 -5.21 23.29
CA GLU A 56 -13.65 -4.19 23.35
C GLU A 56 -14.43 -4.29 24.66
N HIS A 57 -14.85 -5.50 25.04
CA HIS A 57 -15.54 -5.74 26.30
C HIS A 57 -14.75 -5.27 27.53
N ILE A 58 -13.43 -5.55 27.56
CA ILE A 58 -12.54 -5.12 28.64
C ILE A 58 -12.45 -3.59 28.70
N ILE A 59 -12.31 -2.93 27.54
CA ILE A 59 -12.25 -1.46 27.45
C ILE A 59 -13.56 -0.84 27.95
N THR A 60 -14.72 -1.38 27.58
CA THR A 60 -16.00 -0.87 28.04
C THR A 60 -16.17 -1.00 29.55
N LYS A 61 -15.73 -2.13 30.14
CA LYS A 61 -15.77 -2.32 31.59
C LYS A 61 -14.86 -1.36 32.33
N LEU A 62 -13.62 -1.19 31.86
CA LEU A 62 -12.67 -0.24 32.43
C LEU A 62 -13.20 1.21 32.32
N ALA A 63 -13.79 1.57 31.19
CA ALA A 63 -14.37 2.90 30.98
C ALA A 63 -15.56 3.17 31.93
N MET A 64 -16.36 2.14 32.22
CA MET A 64 -17.49 2.25 33.14
C MET A 64 -17.03 2.44 34.59
N GLU A 65 -16.05 1.65 35.03
CA GLU A 65 -15.45 1.77 36.38
C GLU A 65 -14.80 3.15 36.59
N LEU A 66 -14.07 3.63 35.58
CA LEU A 66 -13.55 5.00 35.54
C LEU A 66 -14.65 6.07 35.63
N SER A 67 -15.79 5.86 34.99
CA SER A 67 -16.88 6.84 34.99
C SER A 67 -17.62 6.90 36.34
N GLU A 68 -17.74 5.79 37.05
CA GLU A 68 -18.35 5.73 38.38
C GLU A 68 -17.44 6.34 39.45
N GLU A 69 -16.13 6.12 39.34
CA GLU A 69 -15.14 6.66 40.29
C GLU A 69 -14.85 8.16 40.06
N MET A 70 -15.16 8.70 38.86
CA MET A 70 -15.07 10.13 38.56
C MET A 70 -16.25 10.98 39.07
N TYR A 71 -17.23 10.42 39.80
CA TYR A 71 -18.26 11.21 40.49
C TYR A 71 -17.70 11.82 41.80
N PRO A 72 -17.65 13.15 41.96
CA PRO A 72 -16.82 13.79 42.98
C PRO A 72 -17.40 13.64 44.38
N GLN A 73 -16.61 13.07 45.30
CA GLN A 73 -16.82 13.28 46.74
C GLN A 73 -15.81 14.25 47.35
N ASN A 74 -14.55 14.36 46.87
CA ASN A 74 -13.61 15.40 47.32
C ASN A 74 -12.48 15.66 46.30
N GLN A 75 -12.15 16.94 46.07
CA GLN A 75 -11.40 17.47 44.91
C GLN A 75 -9.86 17.41 45.03
N ASN A 76 -9.27 16.59 45.91
CA ASN A 76 -7.84 16.70 46.25
C ASN A 76 -6.98 15.46 46.08
N GLU A 77 -7.49 14.38 45.51
CA GLU A 77 -6.67 13.21 45.17
C GLU A 77 -6.90 12.81 43.72
N VAL A 78 -5.88 13.00 42.89
CA VAL A 78 -5.81 12.37 41.57
C VAL A 78 -5.56 10.90 41.86
N ASN A 79 -6.62 10.11 42.05
CA ASN A 79 -6.49 8.68 42.24
C ASN A 79 -5.85 8.10 40.98
N TRP A 80 -4.61 7.65 41.12
CA TRP A 80 -3.89 6.89 40.10
C TRP A 80 -4.67 5.60 39.92
N VAL A 81 -5.55 5.58 38.92
CA VAL A 81 -6.31 4.38 38.57
C VAL A 81 -5.28 3.32 38.22
N LYS A 82 -5.16 2.32 39.09
CA LYS A 82 -4.39 1.11 38.79
C LYS A 82 -5.08 0.46 37.60
N PRO A 83 -4.39 0.24 36.47
CA PRO A 83 -4.95 -0.61 35.42
C PRO A 83 -5.18 -1.98 36.05
N SER A 84 -6.45 -2.35 36.26
CA SER A 84 -6.79 -3.65 36.83
C SER A 84 -6.49 -4.72 35.78
N ASP A 85 -5.33 -5.35 35.92
CA ASP A 85 -4.91 -6.50 35.11
C ASP A 85 -5.86 -7.71 35.28
N GLU A 86 -6.74 -7.68 36.29
CA GLU A 86 -7.65 -8.76 36.66
C GLU A 86 -8.71 -9.05 35.59
N HIS A 87 -9.08 -8.02 34.81
CA HIS A 87 -10.02 -8.16 33.69
C HIS A 87 -9.34 -8.53 32.36
N PHE A 88 -8.01 -8.48 32.28
CA PHE A 88 -7.31 -8.99 31.10
C PHE A 88 -7.45 -10.52 31.02
N TRP A 89 -7.35 -11.08 29.81
CA TRP A 89 -7.43 -12.54 29.57
C TRP A 89 -6.64 -13.31 30.65
N PHE A 90 -7.36 -13.95 31.58
CA PHE A 90 -6.81 -14.77 32.67
C PHE A 90 -5.81 -14.06 33.60
N ASN A 91 -5.95 -12.75 33.84
CA ASN A 91 -5.03 -11.98 34.69
C ASN A 91 -3.58 -12.00 34.14
N LYS A 92 -3.43 -12.23 32.81
CA LYS A 92 -2.15 -12.33 32.10
C LYS A 92 -2.23 -11.59 30.76
N PRO A 93 -1.82 -10.31 30.70
CA PRO A 93 -1.84 -9.53 29.46
C PRO A 93 -0.96 -10.12 28.34
N GLY A 94 -0.04 -11.02 28.67
CA GLY A 94 0.79 -11.71 27.66
C GLY A 94 0.00 -12.57 26.67
N ILE A 95 -1.22 -13.01 27.00
CA ILE A 95 -2.02 -13.88 26.11
C ILE A 95 -2.47 -13.13 24.85
N SER A 96 -2.85 -11.85 24.97
CA SER A 96 -3.20 -11.04 23.79
C SER A 96 -2.00 -10.87 22.86
N LEU A 97 -0.81 -10.71 23.43
CA LEU A 97 0.43 -10.60 22.66
C LEU A 97 0.70 -11.88 21.83
N TYR A 98 0.50 -13.07 22.43
CA TYR A 98 0.63 -14.34 21.72
C TYR A 98 -0.41 -14.51 20.60
N LEU A 99 -1.65 -14.06 20.84
CA LEU A 99 -2.72 -14.12 19.83
C LEU A 99 -2.42 -13.17 18.66
N ILE A 100 -1.96 -11.95 18.94
CA ILE A 100 -1.54 -10.99 17.91
C ILE A 100 -0.35 -11.54 17.13
N GLN A 101 0.66 -12.09 17.81
CA GLN A 101 1.81 -12.74 17.18
C GLN A 101 1.37 -13.86 16.23
N PHE A 102 0.42 -14.69 16.68
CA PHE A 102 -0.12 -15.78 15.87
C PHE A 102 -0.90 -15.26 14.65
N ILE A 103 -1.74 -14.24 14.81
CA ILE A 103 -2.48 -13.61 13.70
C ILE A 103 -1.50 -12.99 12.68
N LEU A 104 -0.49 -12.25 13.15
CA LEU A 104 0.54 -11.65 12.29
C LEU A 104 1.34 -12.71 11.54
N PHE A 105 1.71 -13.80 12.22
CA PHE A 105 2.39 -14.93 11.60
C PHE A 105 1.52 -15.56 10.52
N GLN A 106 0.24 -15.82 10.79
CA GLN A 106 -0.66 -16.45 9.85
C GLN A 106 -0.93 -15.57 8.61
N ASN A 107 -1.12 -14.26 8.81
CA ASN A 107 -1.22 -13.28 7.73
C ASN A 107 0.06 -13.25 6.88
N SER A 108 1.24 -13.26 7.52
CA SER A 108 2.52 -13.27 6.81
C SER A 108 2.76 -14.59 6.07
N PHE A 109 2.36 -15.72 6.66
CA PHE A 109 2.44 -17.04 6.05
C PHE A 109 1.58 -17.14 4.78
N GLU A 110 0.33 -16.67 4.83
CA GLU A 110 -0.57 -16.62 3.67
C GLU A 110 -0.01 -15.78 2.53
N ILE A 111 0.50 -14.57 2.86
CA ILE A 111 1.16 -13.70 1.88
C ILE A 111 2.42 -14.37 1.31
N GLY A 112 3.23 -15.01 2.14
CA GLY A 112 4.44 -15.71 1.71
C GLY A 112 4.14 -16.81 0.69
N PHE A 113 3.16 -17.67 0.98
CA PHE A 113 2.73 -18.72 0.05
C PHE A 113 2.11 -18.17 -1.25
N GLY A 114 1.30 -17.12 -1.16
CA GLY A 114 0.76 -16.43 -2.34
C GLY A 114 1.86 -15.80 -3.20
N SER A 115 2.90 -15.25 -2.58
CA SER A 115 4.00 -14.57 -3.27
C SER A 115 4.80 -15.50 -4.18
N TYR A 116 4.98 -16.76 -3.79
CA TYR A 116 5.65 -17.75 -4.66
C TYR A 116 4.90 -18.00 -5.96
N SER A 117 3.57 -17.82 -5.97
CA SER A 117 2.74 -18.01 -7.16
C SER A 117 2.57 -16.72 -7.98
N THR A 118 2.52 -15.56 -7.32
CA THR A 118 2.33 -14.27 -8.01
C THR A 118 3.59 -13.76 -8.67
N LEU A 119 4.79 -14.03 -8.14
CA LEU A 119 6.04 -13.53 -8.73
C LEU A 119 6.32 -14.10 -10.14
N PRO A 120 6.20 -15.42 -10.40
CA PRO A 120 6.33 -15.97 -11.75
C PRO A 120 5.21 -15.47 -12.68
N LEU A 121 3.98 -15.36 -12.19
CA LEU A 121 2.85 -14.85 -12.97
C LEU A 121 3.06 -13.38 -13.35
N TYR A 122 3.54 -12.56 -12.42
CA TYR A 122 3.89 -11.16 -12.65
C TYR A 122 5.02 -11.03 -13.67
N ALA A 123 6.04 -11.89 -13.58
CA ALA A 123 7.11 -11.95 -14.58
C ALA A 123 6.56 -12.29 -15.98
N ILE A 124 5.66 -13.27 -16.10
CA ILE A 124 5.03 -13.65 -17.37
C ILE A 124 4.17 -12.50 -17.92
N VAL A 125 3.33 -11.87 -17.10
CA VAL A 125 2.51 -10.72 -17.52
C VAL A 125 3.40 -9.55 -17.94
N SER A 126 4.49 -9.30 -17.21
CA SER A 126 5.44 -8.25 -17.56
C SER A 126 6.16 -8.56 -18.88
N GLN A 127 6.54 -9.82 -19.12
CA GLN A 127 7.15 -10.25 -20.38
C GLN A 127 6.17 -10.13 -21.55
N MET A 128 4.91 -10.56 -21.37
CA MET A 128 3.85 -10.38 -22.37
C MET A 128 3.55 -8.90 -22.63
N GLY A 129 3.57 -8.05 -21.60
CA GLY A 129 3.39 -6.61 -21.73
C GLY A 129 4.51 -5.93 -22.53
N ASP A 130 5.76 -6.37 -22.37
CA ASP A 130 6.89 -5.85 -23.14
C ASP A 130 6.84 -6.31 -24.60
N MET A 131 6.52 -7.59 -24.84
CA MET A 131 6.29 -8.11 -26.20
C MET A 131 5.12 -7.41 -26.90
N PHE A 132 4.03 -7.12 -26.18
CA PHE A 132 2.90 -6.38 -26.72
C PHE A 132 3.28 -4.94 -27.09
N LYS A 133 4.05 -4.24 -26.23
CA LYS A 133 4.57 -2.91 -26.56
C LYS A 133 5.45 -2.96 -27.81
N GLN A 134 6.37 -3.91 -27.90
CA GLN A 134 7.20 -4.09 -29.10
C GLN A 134 6.34 -4.40 -30.34
N SER A 135 5.33 -5.26 -30.19
CA SER A 135 4.39 -5.65 -31.25
C SER A 135 3.53 -4.49 -31.75
N ILE A 136 3.12 -3.59 -30.87
CA ILE A 136 2.34 -2.41 -31.25
C ILE A 136 3.29 -1.38 -31.88
N PHE A 137 4.39 -1.03 -31.23
CA PHE A 137 5.33 0.03 -31.67
C PHE A 137 6.33 -0.42 -32.74
N HIS A 138 5.95 -1.33 -33.63
CA HIS A 138 6.81 -1.80 -34.73
C HIS A 138 7.17 -0.68 -35.73
N GLU A 139 8.11 -1.02 -36.61
CA GLU A 139 8.75 -0.19 -37.64
C GLU A 139 7.76 0.72 -38.42
N ASN A 140 6.56 0.23 -38.73
CA ASN A 140 5.52 1.00 -39.42
C ASN A 140 5.03 2.23 -38.62
N MET A 141 4.93 2.12 -37.29
CA MET A 141 4.53 3.23 -36.44
C MET A 141 5.68 4.21 -36.24
N GLN A 142 6.92 3.73 -36.17
CA GLN A 142 8.09 4.60 -36.13
C GLN A 142 8.25 5.39 -37.43
N LEU A 143 8.04 4.76 -38.58
CA LEU A 143 8.04 5.42 -39.89
C LEU A 143 6.90 6.44 -40.00
N THR A 144 5.71 6.10 -39.52
CA THR A 144 4.56 7.01 -39.50
C THR A 144 4.80 8.21 -38.58
N LEU A 145 5.33 7.98 -37.37
CA LEU A 145 5.67 9.04 -36.42
C LEU A 145 6.80 9.92 -36.95
N HIS A 146 7.83 9.34 -37.56
CA HIS A 146 8.91 10.09 -38.18
C HIS A 146 8.41 10.92 -39.37
N GLY A 147 7.52 10.36 -40.21
CA GLY A 147 6.84 11.09 -41.29
C GLY A 147 6.01 12.26 -40.75
N TRP A 148 5.23 12.03 -39.70
CA TRP A 148 4.41 13.08 -39.09
C TRP A 148 5.25 14.17 -38.42
N ALA A 149 6.32 13.80 -37.71
CA ALA A 149 7.25 14.73 -37.08
C ALA A 149 7.98 15.60 -38.11
N THR A 150 8.46 14.99 -39.20
CA THR A 150 9.13 15.71 -40.29
C THR A 150 8.17 16.64 -41.03
N GLU A 151 6.92 16.22 -41.26
CA GLU A 151 5.88 17.06 -41.87
C GLU A 151 5.52 18.25 -40.96
N HIS A 152 5.31 18.03 -39.66
CA HIS A 152 5.05 19.09 -38.69
C HIS A 152 6.21 20.08 -38.59
N ALA A 153 7.46 19.60 -38.62
CA ALA A 153 8.65 20.45 -38.63
C ALA A 153 8.72 21.32 -39.90
N LYS A 154 8.36 20.75 -41.06
CA LYS A 154 8.30 21.47 -42.33
C LYS A 154 7.23 22.56 -42.32
N LYS A 155 6.00 22.23 -41.91
CA LYS A 155 4.89 23.19 -41.76
C LYS A 155 5.24 24.32 -40.79
N ARG A 156 5.96 24.04 -39.71
CA ARG A 156 6.44 25.05 -38.75
C ARG A 156 7.47 26.00 -39.38
N LYS A 157 8.42 25.50 -40.17
CA LYS A 157 9.40 26.34 -40.89
C LYS A 157 8.73 27.19 -41.96
N GLU A 158 7.81 26.62 -42.73
CA GLU A 158 7.07 27.33 -43.77
C GLU A 158 6.21 28.45 -43.19
N LYS A 159 5.49 28.19 -42.08
CA LYS A 159 4.73 29.22 -41.37
C LYS A 159 5.63 30.35 -40.85
N LYS A 160 6.84 30.05 -40.35
CA LYS A 160 7.83 31.07 -39.96
C LYS A 160 8.31 31.91 -41.17
N ASN A 161 8.59 31.27 -42.30
CA ASN A 161 9.03 31.95 -43.52
C ASN A 161 7.94 32.84 -44.11
N LEU A 162 6.68 32.38 -44.10
CA LEU A 162 5.52 33.16 -44.54
C LEU A 162 5.29 34.38 -43.65
N VAL A 163 5.39 34.22 -42.32
CA VAL A 163 5.30 35.34 -41.37
C VAL A 163 6.44 36.34 -41.62
N PHE A 164 7.67 35.86 -41.80
CA PHE A 164 8.82 36.73 -42.10
C PHE A 164 8.64 37.50 -43.42
N HIS A 165 8.20 36.83 -44.48
CA HIS A 165 7.97 37.46 -45.79
C HIS A 165 6.82 38.48 -45.75
N HIS A 166 5.73 38.17 -45.02
CA HIS A 166 4.64 39.12 -44.81
C HIS A 166 5.09 40.36 -44.02
N SER A 167 5.88 40.19 -42.97
CA SER A 167 6.47 41.31 -42.23
C SER A 167 7.41 42.17 -43.10
N TYR A 168 8.22 41.55 -43.96
CA TYR A 168 9.14 42.27 -44.86
C TYR A 168 8.40 43.07 -45.94
N THR A 169 7.36 42.48 -46.55
CA THR A 169 6.54 43.16 -47.57
C THR A 169 5.74 44.33 -46.98
N LEU A 170 5.21 44.19 -45.76
CA LEU A 170 4.56 45.28 -45.04
C LEU A 170 5.55 46.39 -44.67
N ALA A 171 6.75 46.06 -44.19
CA ALA A 171 7.80 47.04 -43.87
C ALA A 171 8.22 47.82 -45.12
N ARG A 172 8.36 47.15 -46.27
CA ARG A 172 8.64 47.79 -47.57
C ARG A 172 7.51 48.74 -47.99
N LYS A 173 6.24 48.31 -47.91
CA LYS A 173 5.08 49.17 -48.22
C LYS A 173 5.00 50.38 -47.31
N ARG A 174 5.28 50.23 -46.00
CA ARG A 174 5.35 51.36 -45.05
C ARG A 174 6.49 52.32 -45.40
N LYS A 175 7.70 51.83 -45.67
CA LYS A 175 8.83 52.68 -46.09
C LYS A 175 8.52 53.48 -47.36
N VAL A 176 7.94 52.83 -48.38
CA VAL A 176 7.54 53.53 -49.62
C VAL A 176 6.44 54.56 -49.35
N LYS A 177 5.41 54.22 -48.57
CA LYS A 177 4.32 55.13 -48.23
C LYS A 177 4.78 56.34 -47.41
N VAL A 178 5.73 56.17 -46.48
CA VAL A 178 6.32 57.27 -45.71
C VAL A 178 7.20 58.14 -46.61
N ARG A 179 7.99 57.54 -47.50
CA ARG A 179 8.82 58.28 -48.47
C ARG A 179 7.97 59.15 -49.41
N PHE A 180 6.81 58.64 -49.86
CA PHE A 180 5.84 59.40 -50.66
C PHE A 180 5.11 60.51 -49.89
N ARG A 181 5.14 60.50 -48.56
CA ARG A 181 4.48 61.53 -47.73
C ARG A 181 5.45 62.66 -47.32
N LEU A 182 6.75 62.48 -47.56
CA LEU A 182 7.82 63.44 -47.24
C LEU A 182 8.35 64.19 -48.47
N MET A 183 7.77 63.93 -49.66
CA MET A 183 7.93 64.70 -50.89
C MET A 183 6.63 65.47 -51.14
#